data_AF-A0A939AR51-F1
#
_entry.id   AF-A0A939AR51-F1
#
_cell.length_a   1.000
_cell.length_b   1.000
_cell.length_c   1.000
_cell.angle_alpha   90.00
_cell.angle_beta   90.00
_cell.angle_gamma   90.00
#
_symmetry.space_group_name_H-M   'P 1'
#
loop_
_entity.id
_entity.type
_entity.pdbx_description
1 polymer ?
#
loop_
_entity_poly.entity_id
_entity_poly.type
_entity_poly.pdbx_seq_one_letter_code
_entity_poly.pdbx_strand_id
1 'polypeptide(L)'
;MGLLGPLEILNFRFLTALPSGSSLGPSPKACTGRGEEHYGGVFTRRRFLGLLPALGAAKSLAAASGHVPTRAFGRHAEQVSVIGLGGLDLGRAKDQAEATRIARDAMDRGINFFDNAWCYLNGRAEEIMGRALDGVRDKAFLMTKCCSHQKPLPEGGKEGAMKMLEESLQRLRTDRLDLWMLHAIENPKEIDKFYGPGGTAEAFELAKQQGKVRYFGFTGHSDVEVHRKILEGGFSFDASLQPVSALGTLQSRKFEAEIIPELRKKEIAVLGMKGFGGAKRAAQKGLMNAEKVVRYALSYPEVCTQVIGIDELKYVEEAALAAGKTPMNEKERQDFAQWCDRMGGAAYAMHCQPGHRDGGGCGSVA
;
A
#
# COMPACT_ATOMS: atom_id res chain seq x y z
N MET A 1 43.72 -27.47 -38.09
CA MET A 1 44.85 -26.58 -37.73
C MET A 1 44.43 -25.89 -36.44
N GLY A 2 44.63 -26.49 -35.26
CA GLY A 2 45.90 -26.73 -34.56
C GLY A 2 46.04 -25.64 -33.49
N LEU A 3 46.48 -25.82 -32.24
CA LEU A 3 46.87 -26.94 -31.38
C LEU A 3 47.07 -26.29 -29.97
N LEU A 4 46.76 -27.04 -28.90
CA LEU A 4 47.47 -27.08 -27.59
C LEU A 4 47.55 -25.84 -26.66
N GLY A 5 46.91 -25.94 -25.49
CA GLY A 5 47.59 -26.38 -24.25
C GLY A 5 48.00 -25.35 -23.16
N PRO A 6 48.20 -25.77 -21.89
CA PRO A 6 47.85 -25.03 -20.65
C PRO A 6 48.99 -24.91 -19.57
N LEU A 7 48.64 -24.56 -18.30
CA LEU A 7 49.40 -24.54 -17.01
C LEU A 7 50.12 -23.21 -16.63
N GLU A 8 50.29 -22.75 -15.38
CA GLU A 8 50.50 -23.30 -14.01
C GLU A 8 49.87 -22.35 -12.94
N ILE A 9 49.28 -22.76 -11.80
CA ILE A 9 49.82 -23.21 -10.49
C ILE A 9 50.89 -22.28 -9.85
N LEU A 10 50.58 -21.68 -8.70
CA LEU A 10 51.57 -21.53 -7.61
C LEU A 10 50.92 -21.58 -6.22
N ASN A 11 51.36 -22.57 -5.45
CA ASN A 11 51.16 -22.75 -4.02
C ASN A 11 52.08 -21.82 -3.21
N PHE A 12 51.62 -21.36 -2.05
CA PHE A 12 52.51 -21.16 -0.89
C PHE A 12 51.79 -21.58 0.40
N ARG A 13 52.21 -22.72 0.96
CA ARG A 13 52.16 -23.07 2.39
C ARG A 13 53.58 -22.91 2.92
N PHE A 14 53.76 -22.48 4.17
CA PHE A 14 54.51 -23.23 5.19
C PHE A 14 54.48 -22.51 6.56
N LEU A 15 53.98 -23.24 7.58
CA LEU A 15 54.44 -23.41 8.98
C LEU A 15 54.74 -22.15 9.85
N THR A 16 54.50 -22.07 11.17
CA THR A 16 54.55 -23.04 12.30
C THR A 16 53.91 -22.33 13.52
N ALA A 17 52.99 -22.93 14.27
CA ALA A 17 53.19 -23.66 15.54
C ALA A 17 52.96 -22.83 16.84
N LEU A 18 52.12 -23.43 17.71
CA LEU A 18 51.79 -23.10 19.12
C LEU A 18 53.00 -23.31 20.06
N PRO A 19 52.98 -22.85 21.34
CA PRO A 19 52.33 -23.53 22.51
C PRO A 19 51.56 -22.54 23.43
N SER A 20 50.43 -22.86 24.09
CA SER A 20 50.11 -23.74 25.24
C SER A 20 50.38 -23.18 26.66
N GLY A 21 49.41 -23.39 27.56
CA GLY A 21 49.44 -23.17 29.04
C GLY A 21 48.45 -22.08 29.53
N SER A 22 47.29 -22.31 30.19
CA SER A 22 46.86 -23.10 31.37
C SER A 22 46.93 -22.36 32.73
N SER A 23 45.77 -22.16 33.38
CA SER A 23 45.45 -22.20 34.84
C SER A 23 44.30 -21.20 35.20
N LEU A 24 43.11 -21.68 35.59
CA LEU A 24 42.59 -21.92 36.97
C LEU A 24 42.42 -20.62 37.80
N GLY A 25 41.23 -20.00 37.86
CA GLY A 25 40.16 -20.20 38.88
C GLY A 25 39.99 -18.92 39.74
N PRO A 26 39.02 -18.77 40.67
CA PRO A 26 37.80 -19.54 40.96
C PRO A 26 36.50 -18.69 41.03
N SER A 27 35.35 -19.36 41.21
CA SER A 27 34.06 -18.76 41.62
C SER A 27 33.92 -18.69 43.16
N PRO A 28 32.87 -18.01 43.66
CA PRO A 28 32.16 -18.58 44.81
C PRO A 28 30.62 -18.51 44.73
N LYS A 29 30.04 -19.70 44.93
CA LYS A 29 28.97 -20.10 45.87
C LYS A 29 27.63 -19.35 45.95
N ALA A 30 26.58 -20.17 45.79
CA ALA A 30 25.21 -19.94 46.23
C ALA A 30 25.06 -19.93 47.77
N CYS A 31 24.06 -19.21 48.27
CA CYS A 31 23.47 -19.40 49.59
C CYS A 31 21.94 -19.29 49.51
N THR A 32 21.30 -20.30 50.10
CA THR A 32 19.87 -20.52 50.29
C THR A 32 19.30 -19.69 51.45
N GLY A 33 18.00 -19.34 51.40
CA GLY A 33 17.27 -18.87 52.58
C GLY A 33 15.76 -18.70 52.32
N ARG A 34 14.96 -19.57 52.94
CA ARG A 34 13.49 -19.52 53.06
C ARG A 34 13.07 -18.50 54.13
N GLY A 35 11.81 -18.04 54.07
CA GLY A 35 11.03 -17.83 55.31
C GLY A 35 10.25 -16.52 55.45
N GLU A 36 8.95 -16.63 55.15
CA GLU A 36 7.80 -16.16 55.94
C GLU A 36 7.32 -14.70 55.96
N GLU A 37 5.98 -14.67 55.93
CA GLU A 37 5.02 -13.58 55.95
C GLU A 37 4.98 -12.84 57.30
N HIS A 38 4.49 -11.61 57.31
CA HIS A 38 3.40 -11.23 58.23
C HIS A 38 2.70 -9.93 57.82
N TYR A 39 1.37 -9.99 57.96
CA TYR A 39 0.33 -8.99 57.76
C TYR A 39 0.48 -7.70 58.61
N GLY A 40 -0.04 -6.58 58.07
CA GLY A 40 -0.63 -5.54 58.92
C GLY A 40 -0.61 -4.10 58.41
N GLY A 41 -1.67 -3.69 57.69
CA GLY A 41 -2.39 -2.46 58.06
C GLY A 41 -2.17 -1.17 57.24
N VAL A 42 -3.34 -0.62 56.87
CA VAL A 42 -3.68 0.80 56.64
C VAL A 42 -3.64 1.31 55.19
N PHE A 43 -4.83 1.27 54.58
CA PHE A 43 -5.24 2.12 53.47
C PHE A 43 -5.21 3.60 53.88
N THR A 44 -4.45 4.42 53.16
CA THR A 44 -4.66 5.88 53.12
C THR A 44 -4.77 6.37 51.68
N ARG A 45 -5.89 7.05 51.41
CA ARG A 45 -6.23 7.73 50.16
C ARG A 45 -5.17 8.78 49.78
N ARG A 46 -5.05 8.99 48.46
CA ARG A 46 -4.34 10.05 47.71
C ARG A 46 -2.90 9.75 47.27
N ARG A 47 -2.80 9.20 46.05
CA ARG A 47 -1.85 9.64 45.03
C ARG A 47 -2.36 9.23 43.65
N PHE A 48 -3.33 9.98 43.13
CA PHE A 48 -3.65 10.01 41.71
C PHE A 48 -3.09 11.34 41.19
N LEU A 49 -1.89 11.30 40.64
CA LEU A 49 -1.25 12.44 40.00
C LEU A 49 -0.53 11.96 38.74
N GLY A 50 -1.20 12.18 37.61
CA GLY A 50 -0.61 12.63 36.36
C GLY A 50 0.40 11.71 35.68
N LEU A 51 -0.11 10.70 34.96
CA LEU A 51 0.62 10.13 33.83
C LEU A 51 -0.34 10.08 32.62
N LEU A 52 -0.31 11.17 31.85
CA LEU A 52 -0.36 11.28 30.37
C LEU A 52 -0.79 12.72 29.99
N PRO A 53 -0.01 13.39 29.13
CA PRO A 53 -0.26 13.24 27.71
C PRO A 53 1.03 13.10 26.89
N ALA A 54 1.69 11.94 26.94
CA ALA A 54 2.78 11.63 26.00
C ALA A 54 2.25 11.38 24.56
N LEU A 55 0.97 11.00 24.42
CA LEU A 55 0.35 10.75 23.10
C LEU A 55 0.12 12.03 22.26
N GLY A 56 -0.05 13.19 22.90
CA GLY A 56 -0.26 14.47 22.19
C GLY A 56 1.05 15.05 21.64
N ALA A 57 2.13 14.95 22.42
CA ALA A 57 3.45 15.46 22.04
C ALA A 57 4.08 14.64 20.90
N ALA A 58 3.93 13.30 20.90
CA ALA A 58 4.44 12.44 19.83
C ALA A 58 3.74 12.68 18.48
N LYS A 59 2.42 12.94 18.48
CA LYS A 59 1.67 13.31 17.27
C LYS A 59 2.12 14.66 16.71
N SER A 60 2.42 15.63 17.58
CA SER A 60 2.90 16.96 17.19
C SER A 60 4.33 16.92 16.64
N LEU A 61 5.21 16.08 17.19
CA LEU A 61 6.59 15.91 16.69
C LEU A 61 6.67 15.17 15.35
N ALA A 62 5.78 14.19 15.10
CA ALA A 62 5.68 13.51 13.82
C ALA A 62 5.27 14.48 12.69
N ALA A 63 4.30 15.37 12.98
CA ALA A 63 3.87 16.40 12.04
C ALA A 63 4.97 17.45 11.73
N ALA A 64 5.92 17.67 12.67
CA ALA A 64 7.03 18.59 12.51
C ALA A 64 8.30 17.96 11.87
N SER A 65 8.39 16.63 11.79
CA SER A 65 9.60 15.91 11.33
C SER A 65 9.52 15.42 9.87
N GLY A 66 8.42 15.68 9.16
CA GLY A 66 8.23 15.18 7.80
C GLY A 66 8.04 13.66 7.71
N HIS A 67 7.82 12.99 8.85
CA HIS A 67 7.55 11.56 8.93
C HIS A 67 6.06 11.28 8.73
N VAL A 68 5.74 10.39 7.79
CA VAL A 68 4.37 10.08 7.38
C VAL A 68 3.67 9.25 8.46
N PRO A 69 2.50 9.70 8.98
CA PRO A 69 1.72 8.91 9.93
C PRO A 69 1.25 7.58 9.35
N THR A 70 0.85 6.66 10.23
CA THR A 70 0.27 5.36 9.84
C THR A 70 -1.13 5.17 10.41
N ARG A 71 -1.92 4.32 9.77
CA ARG A 71 -3.23 3.83 10.24
C ARG A 71 -3.25 2.30 10.15
N ALA A 72 -4.11 1.68 10.95
CA ALA A 72 -4.35 0.24 10.88
C ALA A 72 -4.95 -0.14 9.52
N PHE A 73 -4.52 -1.28 8.98
CA PHE A 73 -5.04 -1.83 7.74
C PHE A 73 -6.33 -2.62 8.03
N GLY A 74 -7.47 -1.92 8.07
CA GLY A 74 -8.77 -2.53 8.35
C GLY A 74 -8.78 -3.24 9.70
N ARG A 75 -9.25 -4.49 9.72
CA ARG A 75 -9.23 -5.38 10.91
C ARG A 75 -7.87 -5.96 11.27
N HIS A 76 -6.82 -5.68 10.50
CA HIS A 76 -5.52 -6.33 10.67
C HIS A 76 -4.57 -5.50 11.56
N ALA A 77 -3.56 -6.16 12.12
CA ALA A 77 -2.58 -5.52 13.00
C ALA A 77 -1.54 -4.68 12.23
N GLU A 78 -1.47 -4.82 10.91
CA GLU A 78 -0.56 -4.06 10.06
C GLU A 78 -0.84 -2.57 10.08
N GLN A 79 0.23 -1.79 10.15
CA GLN A 79 0.20 -0.34 10.04
C GLN A 79 0.66 0.06 8.65
N VAL A 80 -0.18 0.78 7.93
CA VAL A 80 0.13 1.33 6.60
C VAL A 80 0.24 2.85 6.68
N SER A 81 1.17 3.42 5.92
CA SER A 81 1.33 4.87 5.79
C SER A 81 0.06 5.50 5.24
N VAL A 82 -0.34 6.65 5.78
CA VAL A 82 -1.60 7.33 5.38
C VAL A 82 -1.60 7.82 3.94
N ILE A 83 -0.44 7.85 3.30
CA ILE A 83 -0.29 7.98 1.86
C ILE A 83 0.49 6.78 1.32
N GLY A 84 0.18 6.37 0.09
CA GLY A 84 0.86 5.30 -0.63
C GLY A 84 1.42 5.77 -1.97
N LEU A 85 2.44 5.09 -2.46
CA LEU A 85 3.08 5.38 -3.75
C LEU A 85 2.39 4.62 -4.89
N GLY A 86 1.86 5.35 -5.87
CA GLY A 86 1.21 4.77 -7.05
C GLY A 86 2.20 4.31 -8.12
N GLY A 87 2.18 3.01 -8.44
CA GLY A 87 3.12 2.37 -9.37
C GLY A 87 2.97 2.79 -10.83
N LEU A 88 1.78 3.21 -11.26
CA LEU A 88 1.57 3.73 -12.62
C LEU A 88 2.41 4.98 -12.88
N ASP A 89 2.41 5.93 -11.94
CA ASP A 89 3.17 7.18 -12.06
C ASP A 89 4.66 6.96 -11.77
N LEU A 90 5.01 6.09 -10.81
CA LEU A 90 6.41 5.68 -10.62
C LEU A 90 6.99 5.08 -11.90
N GLY A 91 6.20 4.26 -12.61
CA GLY A 91 6.58 3.68 -13.89
C GLY A 91 6.80 4.71 -15.02
N ARG A 92 6.31 5.94 -14.83
CA ARG A 92 6.51 7.09 -15.74
C ARG A 92 7.65 8.02 -15.32
N ALA A 93 8.34 7.72 -14.21
CA ALA A 93 9.56 8.45 -13.84
C ALA A 93 10.55 8.45 -15.00
N LYS A 94 11.42 9.47 -15.02
CA LYS A 94 12.37 9.72 -16.12
C LYS A 94 13.15 8.46 -16.53
N ASP A 95 13.67 7.73 -15.55
CA ASP A 95 14.44 6.50 -15.71
C ASP A 95 14.36 5.64 -14.43
N GLN A 96 14.95 4.44 -14.47
CA GLN A 96 14.97 3.54 -13.32
C GLN A 96 15.71 4.13 -12.11
N ALA A 97 16.73 4.95 -12.32
CA ALA A 97 17.50 5.55 -11.23
C ALA A 97 16.63 6.57 -10.48
N GLU A 98 15.89 7.42 -11.21
CA GLU A 98 14.92 8.35 -10.63
C GLU A 98 13.78 7.61 -9.92
N ALA A 99 13.19 6.57 -10.53
CA ALA A 99 12.17 5.75 -9.87
C ALA A 99 12.68 5.14 -8.55
N THR A 100 13.92 4.65 -8.56
CA THR A 100 14.55 4.11 -7.35
C THR A 100 14.73 5.20 -6.30
N ARG A 101 15.24 6.39 -6.67
CA ARG A 101 15.37 7.53 -5.75
C ARG A 101 14.03 7.92 -5.13
N ILE A 102 12.97 8.04 -5.95
CA ILE A 102 11.62 8.36 -5.49
C ILE A 102 11.13 7.34 -4.46
N ALA A 103 11.23 6.04 -4.77
CA ALA A 103 10.78 5.00 -3.86
C ALA A 103 11.56 4.97 -2.55
N ARG A 104 12.89 5.21 -2.59
CA ARG A 104 13.73 5.23 -1.39
C ARG A 104 13.49 6.47 -0.53
N ASP A 105 13.40 7.66 -1.13
CA ASP A 105 13.06 8.88 -0.40
C ASP A 105 11.67 8.78 0.24
N ALA A 106 10.70 8.17 -0.46
CA ALA A 106 9.39 7.87 0.10
C ALA A 106 9.48 6.98 1.35
N MET A 107 10.27 5.91 1.29
CA MET A 107 10.51 5.02 2.44
C MET A 107 11.21 5.73 3.60
N ASP A 108 12.23 6.53 3.32
CA ASP A 108 12.98 7.27 4.34
C ASP A 108 12.09 8.27 5.09
N ARG A 109 11.04 8.77 4.43
CA ARG A 109 9.99 9.62 5.03
C ARG A 109 8.86 8.82 5.71
N GLY A 110 8.91 7.50 5.71
CA GLY A 110 7.94 6.63 6.38
C GLY A 110 6.78 6.13 5.50
N ILE A 111 6.82 6.36 4.18
CA ILE A 111 5.85 5.76 3.25
C ILE A 111 6.19 4.27 3.11
N ASN A 112 5.25 3.40 3.47
CA ASN A 112 5.42 1.95 3.38
C ASN A 112 4.43 1.27 2.43
N PHE A 113 3.40 1.97 1.93
CA PHE A 113 2.39 1.37 1.05
C PHE A 113 2.72 1.60 -0.44
N PHE A 114 2.85 0.53 -1.22
CA PHE A 114 3.24 0.58 -2.65
C PHE A 114 2.20 -0.13 -3.51
N ASP A 115 1.51 0.64 -4.34
CA ASP A 115 0.46 0.19 -5.26
C ASP A 115 1.01 -0.14 -6.64
N ASN A 116 0.54 -1.23 -7.27
CA ASN A 116 0.84 -1.55 -8.65
C ASN A 116 -0.34 -2.23 -9.34
N ALA A 117 -0.21 -2.59 -10.61
CA ALA A 117 -1.12 -3.50 -11.28
C ALA A 117 -0.37 -4.26 -12.38
N TRP A 118 -0.74 -5.51 -12.61
CA TRP A 118 -0.16 -6.37 -13.64
C TRP A 118 -0.15 -5.72 -15.04
N CYS A 119 -1.17 -4.92 -15.34
CA CYS A 119 -1.35 -4.24 -16.62
C CYS A 119 -0.68 -2.86 -16.74
N TYR A 120 -0.15 -2.26 -15.66
CA TYR A 120 0.36 -0.89 -15.79
C TYR A 120 1.61 -0.84 -16.68
N LEU A 121 1.50 -0.03 -17.75
CA LEU A 121 2.55 0.14 -18.76
C LEU A 121 3.01 -1.21 -19.36
N ASN A 122 2.05 -2.10 -19.62
CA ASN A 122 2.30 -3.47 -20.12
C ASN A 122 3.27 -4.25 -19.22
N GLY A 123 3.09 -4.13 -17.90
CA GLY A 123 3.91 -4.78 -16.87
C GLY A 123 5.18 -4.04 -16.46
N ARG A 124 5.59 -3.01 -17.22
CA ARG A 124 6.81 -2.23 -16.91
C ARG A 124 6.75 -1.54 -15.54
N ALA A 125 5.56 -1.16 -15.07
CA ALA A 125 5.42 -0.56 -13.74
C ALA A 125 5.84 -1.52 -12.62
N GLU A 126 5.52 -2.81 -12.74
CA GLU A 126 5.96 -3.84 -11.78
C GLU A 126 7.47 -4.09 -11.86
N GLU A 127 8.05 -4.12 -13.07
CA GLU A 127 9.50 -4.25 -13.24
C GLU A 127 10.28 -3.08 -12.62
N ILE A 128 9.76 -1.86 -12.78
CA ILE A 128 10.36 -0.66 -12.20
C ILE A 128 10.26 -0.70 -10.67
N MET A 129 9.09 -1.04 -10.14
CA MET A 129 8.86 -1.19 -8.70
C MET A 129 9.74 -2.28 -8.09
N GLY A 130 9.82 -3.46 -8.71
CA GLY A 130 10.66 -4.57 -8.23
C GLY A 130 12.14 -4.21 -8.15
N ARG A 131 12.66 -3.49 -9.15
CA ARG A 131 14.03 -2.93 -9.10
C ARG A 131 14.17 -1.84 -8.04
N ALA A 132 13.17 -0.97 -7.89
CA ALA A 132 13.20 0.10 -6.91
C ALA A 132 13.18 -0.41 -5.46
N LEU A 133 12.59 -1.59 -5.21
CA LEU A 133 12.48 -2.23 -3.90
C LEU A 133 13.57 -3.28 -3.59
N ASP A 134 14.49 -3.52 -4.53
CA ASP A 134 15.54 -4.54 -4.40
C ASP A 134 16.37 -4.35 -3.12
N GLY A 135 16.51 -5.40 -2.32
CA GLY A 135 17.17 -5.36 -1.00
C GLY A 135 16.43 -4.64 0.12
N VAL A 136 15.23 -4.07 -0.10
CA VAL A 136 14.39 -3.46 0.97
C VAL A 136 12.91 -3.85 0.87
N ARG A 137 12.57 -4.90 0.10
CA ARG A 137 11.21 -5.43 -0.06
C ARG A 137 10.47 -5.59 1.27
N ASP A 138 11.16 -6.01 2.33
CA ASP A 138 10.58 -6.26 3.66
C ASP A 138 10.07 -5.00 4.36
N LYS A 139 10.51 -3.81 3.92
CA LYS A 139 10.03 -2.52 4.44
C LYS A 139 8.74 -2.04 3.76
N ALA A 140 8.37 -2.67 2.64
CA ALA A 140 7.19 -2.31 1.86
C ALA A 140 6.01 -3.21 2.20
N PHE A 141 4.84 -2.60 2.43
CA PHE A 141 3.55 -3.21 2.17
C PHE A 141 3.30 -3.12 0.66
N LEU A 142 3.60 -4.20 -0.06
CA LEU A 142 3.57 -4.22 -1.52
C LEU A 142 2.30 -4.91 -2.04
N MET A 143 1.60 -4.21 -2.93
CA MET A 143 0.38 -4.72 -3.53
C MET A 143 0.39 -4.62 -5.06
N THR A 144 -0.35 -5.52 -5.70
CA THR A 144 -0.65 -5.44 -7.14
C THR A 144 -2.06 -5.91 -7.42
N LYS A 145 -2.49 -5.83 -8.68
CA LYS A 145 -3.84 -6.15 -9.12
C LYS A 145 -3.81 -7.10 -10.32
N CYS A 146 -4.73 -8.04 -10.39
CA CYS A 146 -4.96 -8.85 -11.59
C CYS A 146 -5.97 -8.14 -12.54
N CYS A 147 -5.54 -7.85 -13.77
CA CYS A 147 -6.31 -7.23 -14.86
C CYS A 147 -5.85 -7.76 -16.23
N SER A 148 -6.72 -7.93 -17.23
CA SER A 148 -6.30 -8.32 -18.59
C SER A 148 -6.33 -7.17 -19.62
N HIS A 149 -6.22 -5.89 -19.19
CA HIS A 149 -6.31 -4.65 -19.99
C HIS A 149 -7.65 -4.42 -20.74
N GLN A 150 -8.18 -5.45 -21.38
CA GLN A 150 -9.40 -5.43 -22.18
C GLN A 150 -10.58 -6.06 -21.43
N LYS A 151 -10.32 -6.82 -20.37
CA LYS A 151 -11.32 -7.37 -19.47
C LYS A 151 -10.84 -7.19 -18.01
N PRO A 152 -11.73 -6.88 -17.07
CA PRO A 152 -11.33 -6.71 -15.67
C PRO A 152 -11.05 -8.06 -14.98
N LEU A 153 -11.62 -9.16 -15.49
CA LEU A 153 -11.25 -10.49 -15.02
C LEU A 153 -10.09 -11.09 -15.83
N PRO A 154 -9.21 -11.87 -15.18
CA PRO A 154 -8.26 -12.74 -15.85
C PRO A 154 -8.96 -13.69 -16.83
N GLU A 155 -8.44 -13.77 -18.06
CA GLU A 155 -8.90 -14.77 -19.02
C GLU A 155 -8.53 -16.17 -18.52
N GLY A 156 -9.46 -17.12 -18.61
CA GLY A 156 -9.25 -18.46 -18.05
C GLY A 156 -9.44 -18.56 -16.54
N GLY A 157 -10.07 -17.56 -15.89
CA GLY A 157 -10.52 -17.67 -14.50
C GLY A 157 -9.35 -17.88 -13.53
N LYS A 158 -9.40 -18.97 -12.76
CA LYS A 158 -8.41 -19.34 -11.75
C LYS A 158 -7.00 -19.50 -12.33
N GLU A 159 -6.85 -20.28 -13.39
CA GLU A 159 -5.55 -20.57 -14.01
C GLU A 159 -4.91 -19.30 -14.58
N GLY A 160 -5.74 -18.48 -15.23
CA GLY A 160 -5.32 -17.16 -15.71
C GLY A 160 -4.85 -16.24 -14.60
N ALA A 161 -5.61 -16.16 -13.51
CA ALA A 161 -5.25 -15.34 -12.36
C ALA A 161 -3.94 -15.80 -11.72
N MET A 162 -3.74 -17.11 -11.54
CA MET A 162 -2.50 -17.65 -10.98
C MET A 162 -1.30 -17.41 -11.90
N LYS A 163 -1.47 -17.56 -13.22
CA LYS A 163 -0.41 -17.22 -14.18
C LYS A 163 0.01 -15.75 -14.05
N MET A 164 -0.97 -14.85 -13.96
CA MET A 164 -0.69 -13.42 -13.78
C MET A 164 0.01 -13.13 -12.45
N LEU A 165 -0.36 -13.84 -11.38
CA LEU A 165 0.33 -13.73 -10.09
C LEU A 165 1.81 -14.12 -10.22
N GLU A 166 2.15 -15.24 -10.87
CA GLU A 166 3.55 -15.63 -11.09
C GLU A 166 4.33 -14.58 -11.86
N GLU A 167 3.74 -14.04 -12.93
CA GLU A 167 4.38 -12.99 -13.74
C GLU A 167 4.60 -11.70 -12.94
N SER A 168 3.62 -11.31 -12.11
CA SER A 168 3.74 -10.17 -11.20
C SER A 168 4.85 -10.40 -10.18
N LEU A 169 4.91 -11.56 -9.53
CA LEU A 169 5.94 -11.92 -8.56
C LEU A 169 7.35 -11.88 -9.21
N GLN A 170 7.48 -12.39 -10.43
CA GLN A 170 8.72 -12.34 -11.20
C GLN A 170 9.15 -10.89 -11.49
N ARG A 171 8.23 -10.05 -12.01
CA ARG A 171 8.52 -8.63 -12.32
C ARG A 171 8.84 -7.81 -11.07
N LEU A 172 8.11 -8.05 -9.99
CA LEU A 172 8.31 -7.41 -8.69
C LEU A 172 9.52 -7.97 -7.93
N ARG A 173 10.15 -9.05 -8.42
CA ARG A 173 11.36 -9.68 -7.87
C ARG A 173 11.16 -10.08 -6.40
N THR A 174 10.01 -10.68 -6.11
CA THR A 174 9.60 -11.13 -4.78
C THR A 174 8.82 -12.43 -4.89
N ASP A 175 8.85 -13.26 -3.85
CA ASP A 175 8.05 -14.49 -3.76
C ASP A 175 6.68 -14.26 -3.10
N ARG A 176 6.46 -13.07 -2.55
CA ARG A 176 5.25 -12.70 -1.82
C ARG A 176 4.72 -11.29 -2.10
N LEU A 177 3.40 -11.16 -1.99
CA LEU A 177 2.66 -9.90 -1.93
C LEU A 177 1.99 -9.75 -0.57
N ASP A 178 1.89 -8.50 -0.12
CA ASP A 178 1.07 -8.19 1.06
C ASP A 178 -0.41 -8.15 0.67
N LEU A 179 -0.75 -7.58 -0.49
CA LEU A 179 -2.13 -7.49 -0.96
C LEU A 179 -2.26 -7.75 -2.46
N TRP A 180 -3.24 -8.55 -2.85
CA TRP A 180 -3.58 -8.78 -4.25
C TRP A 180 -5.05 -8.47 -4.50
N MET A 181 -5.32 -7.67 -5.55
CA MET A 181 -6.69 -7.20 -5.81
C MET A 181 -7.24 -7.62 -7.17
N LEU A 182 -8.56 -7.81 -7.19
CA LEU A 182 -9.33 -7.84 -8.42
C LEU A 182 -9.43 -6.43 -8.99
N HIS A 183 -8.96 -6.21 -10.21
CA HIS A 183 -8.83 -4.87 -10.77
C HIS A 183 -10.09 -4.43 -11.54
N ALA A 184 -10.57 -3.23 -11.20
CA ALA A 184 -11.56 -2.47 -11.97
C ALA A 184 -12.84 -3.28 -12.27
N ILE A 185 -13.47 -3.84 -11.25
CA ILE A 185 -14.78 -4.49 -11.41
C ILE A 185 -15.81 -3.47 -11.91
N GLU A 186 -16.51 -3.82 -12.98
CA GLU A 186 -17.34 -2.87 -13.72
C GLU A 186 -18.80 -3.27 -13.82
N ASN A 187 -19.12 -4.56 -13.80
CA ASN A 187 -20.50 -5.04 -13.97
C ASN A 187 -20.83 -6.32 -13.19
N PRO A 188 -22.13 -6.60 -12.95
CA PRO A 188 -22.55 -7.77 -12.19
C PRO A 188 -22.13 -9.13 -12.75
N LYS A 189 -21.89 -9.26 -14.07
CA LYS A 189 -21.50 -10.54 -14.69
C LYS A 189 -20.07 -10.92 -14.34
N GLU A 190 -19.21 -9.94 -14.09
CA GLU A 190 -17.85 -10.18 -13.60
C GLU A 190 -17.89 -10.72 -12.17
N ILE A 191 -18.83 -10.26 -11.37
CA ILE A 191 -19.01 -10.80 -10.01
C ILE A 191 -19.44 -12.26 -10.07
N ASP A 192 -20.39 -12.60 -10.95
CA ASP A 192 -20.82 -13.98 -11.16
C ASP A 192 -19.66 -14.89 -11.60
N LYS A 193 -18.77 -14.39 -12.46
CA LYS A 193 -17.57 -15.13 -12.91
C LYS A 193 -16.49 -15.23 -11.84
N PHE A 194 -16.34 -14.21 -10.99
CA PHE A 194 -15.40 -14.25 -9.87
C PHE A 194 -15.76 -15.38 -8.89
N TYR A 195 -17.06 -15.51 -8.57
CA TYR A 195 -17.60 -16.50 -7.65
C TYR A 195 -17.94 -17.86 -8.28
N GLY A 196 -18.06 -17.93 -9.60
CA GLY A 196 -18.42 -19.15 -10.32
C GLY A 196 -17.33 -20.25 -10.23
N PRO A 197 -17.66 -21.50 -10.60
CA PRO A 197 -16.70 -22.60 -10.63
C PRO A 197 -15.49 -22.27 -11.52
N GLY A 198 -14.28 -22.49 -11.01
CA GLY A 198 -13.04 -22.08 -11.69
C GLY A 198 -12.83 -20.57 -11.75
N GLY A 199 -13.59 -19.81 -10.96
CA GLY A 199 -13.52 -18.35 -10.88
C GLY A 199 -12.27 -17.86 -10.16
N THR A 200 -12.00 -16.56 -10.27
CA THR A 200 -10.83 -15.93 -9.66
C THR A 200 -10.82 -15.98 -8.12
N ALA A 201 -11.97 -16.18 -7.47
CA ALA A 201 -12.03 -16.44 -6.03
C ALA A 201 -11.21 -17.68 -5.64
N GLU A 202 -11.24 -18.76 -6.44
CA GLU A 202 -10.43 -19.96 -6.17
C GLU A 202 -8.92 -19.70 -6.32
N ALA A 203 -8.52 -18.76 -7.18
CA ALA A 203 -7.12 -18.35 -7.29
C ALA A 203 -6.67 -17.55 -6.07
N PHE A 204 -7.54 -16.73 -5.48
CA PHE A 204 -7.22 -16.01 -4.24
C PHE A 204 -6.97 -17.01 -3.10
N GLU A 205 -7.85 -18.00 -2.94
CA GLU A 205 -7.67 -19.05 -1.94
C GLU A 205 -6.39 -19.87 -2.19
N LEU A 206 -6.13 -20.25 -3.45
CA LEU A 206 -4.91 -20.99 -3.79
C LEU A 206 -3.63 -20.18 -3.53
N ALA A 207 -3.62 -18.89 -3.89
CA ALA A 207 -2.49 -18.00 -3.64
C ALA A 207 -2.21 -17.83 -2.13
N LYS A 208 -3.27 -17.79 -1.32
CA LYS A 208 -3.17 -17.78 0.15
C LYS A 208 -2.57 -19.08 0.68
N GLN A 209 -3.09 -20.23 0.22
CA GLN A 209 -2.62 -21.56 0.62
C GLN A 209 -1.14 -21.77 0.25
N GLN A 210 -0.69 -21.22 -0.88
CA GLN A 210 0.71 -21.26 -1.31
C GLN A 210 1.61 -20.24 -0.60
N GLY A 211 1.06 -19.41 0.30
CA GLY A 211 1.82 -18.38 1.02
C GLY A 211 2.30 -17.21 0.15
N LYS A 212 1.80 -17.08 -1.08
CA LYS A 212 2.21 -16.05 -2.05
C LYS A 212 1.56 -14.70 -1.78
N VAL A 213 0.38 -14.69 -1.18
CA VAL A 213 -0.40 -13.47 -0.92
C VAL A 213 -0.99 -13.53 0.48
N ARG A 214 -0.85 -12.45 1.23
CA ARG A 214 -1.37 -12.34 2.61
C ARG A 214 -2.81 -11.86 2.65
N TYR A 215 -3.12 -10.79 1.90
CA TYR A 215 -4.41 -10.12 1.89
C TYR A 215 -5.01 -10.01 0.49
N PHE A 216 -6.34 -9.94 0.44
CA PHE A 216 -7.08 -9.90 -0.81
C PHE A 216 -8.06 -8.74 -0.84
N GLY A 217 -8.25 -8.17 -2.03
CA GLY A 217 -9.15 -7.05 -2.18
C GLY A 217 -9.74 -6.92 -3.57
N PHE A 218 -10.43 -5.82 -3.78
CA PHE A 218 -11.00 -5.45 -5.07
C PHE A 218 -10.96 -3.94 -5.25
N THR A 219 -11.09 -3.50 -6.49
CA THR A 219 -11.23 -2.09 -6.83
C THR A 219 -12.14 -1.92 -8.02
N GLY A 220 -12.79 -0.76 -8.09
CA GLY A 220 -13.72 -0.37 -9.15
C GLY A 220 -14.17 1.06 -8.91
N HIS A 221 -14.70 1.68 -9.95
CA HIS A 221 -15.15 3.08 -9.92
C HIS A 221 -16.31 3.37 -10.88
N SER A 222 -16.97 2.35 -11.42
CA SER A 222 -18.07 2.49 -12.38
C SER A 222 -19.44 2.63 -11.70
N ASP A 223 -19.75 1.72 -10.76
CA ASP A 223 -21.06 1.61 -10.13
C ASP A 223 -20.93 1.05 -8.70
N VAL A 224 -21.62 1.69 -7.76
CA VAL A 224 -21.70 1.26 -6.35
C VAL A 224 -22.44 -0.06 -6.20
N GLU A 225 -23.41 -0.37 -7.07
CA GLU A 225 -24.13 -1.66 -7.02
C GLU A 225 -23.21 -2.85 -7.33
N VAL A 226 -22.17 -2.65 -8.13
CA VAL A 226 -21.16 -3.69 -8.39
C VAL A 226 -20.34 -3.96 -7.13
N HIS A 227 -20.02 -2.91 -6.36
CA HIS A 227 -19.34 -3.04 -5.07
C HIS A 227 -20.24 -3.71 -4.01
N ARG A 228 -21.54 -3.40 -3.99
CA ARG A 228 -22.50 -4.11 -3.12
C ARG A 228 -22.56 -5.59 -3.45
N LYS A 229 -22.77 -5.92 -4.73
CA LYS A 229 -22.88 -7.31 -5.19
C LYS A 229 -21.62 -8.12 -4.86
N ILE A 230 -20.43 -7.56 -5.05
CA ILE A 230 -19.19 -8.29 -4.71
C ILE A 230 -19.06 -8.51 -3.20
N LEU A 231 -19.47 -7.55 -2.37
CA LEU A 231 -19.45 -7.65 -0.90
C LEU A 231 -20.51 -8.62 -0.33
N GLU A 232 -21.55 -8.92 -1.10
CA GLU A 232 -22.62 -9.88 -0.77
C GLU A 232 -22.28 -11.32 -1.19
N GLY A 233 -21.38 -11.50 -2.18
CA GLY A 233 -21.09 -12.83 -2.75
C GLY A 233 -20.29 -13.79 -1.86
N GLY A 234 -19.91 -13.36 -0.64
CA GLY A 234 -19.41 -14.26 0.41
C GLY A 234 -17.89 -14.42 0.52
N PHE A 235 -17.09 -13.83 -0.38
CA PHE A 235 -15.63 -13.81 -0.22
C PHE A 235 -15.23 -12.84 0.90
N SER A 236 -14.31 -13.26 1.77
CA SER A 236 -13.83 -12.42 2.88
C SER A 236 -12.69 -11.51 2.41
N PHE A 237 -13.05 -10.35 1.85
CA PHE A 237 -12.07 -9.35 1.45
C PHE A 237 -11.43 -8.65 2.66
N ASP A 238 -10.15 -8.31 2.53
CA ASP A 238 -9.35 -7.60 3.53
C ASP A 238 -9.27 -6.09 3.23
N ALA A 239 -9.31 -5.73 1.93
CA ALA A 239 -9.23 -4.33 1.51
C ALA A 239 -10.05 -4.01 0.27
N SER A 240 -10.36 -2.73 0.10
CA SER A 240 -10.92 -2.21 -1.13
C SER A 240 -10.35 -0.83 -1.47
N LEU A 241 -9.92 -0.65 -2.73
CA LEU A 241 -9.42 0.62 -3.25
C LEU A 241 -10.56 1.40 -3.89
N GLN A 242 -10.95 2.52 -3.27
CA GLN A 242 -12.12 3.33 -3.54
C GLN A 242 -11.77 4.68 -4.16
N PRO A 243 -12.59 5.22 -5.08
CA PRO A 243 -12.45 6.60 -5.52
C PRO A 243 -12.78 7.53 -4.35
N VAL A 244 -11.78 8.26 -3.84
CA VAL A 244 -11.92 9.24 -2.77
C VAL A 244 -11.36 10.56 -3.28
N SER A 245 -12.24 11.45 -3.74
CA SER A 245 -11.82 12.63 -4.49
C SER A 245 -12.86 13.75 -4.52
N ALA A 246 -12.43 14.95 -4.11
CA ALA A 246 -13.25 16.16 -4.23
C ALA A 246 -13.54 16.57 -5.68
N LEU A 247 -12.73 16.11 -6.65
CA LEU A 247 -12.88 16.45 -8.07
C LEU A 247 -13.93 15.59 -8.78
N GLY A 248 -14.38 14.52 -8.12
CA GLY A 248 -15.27 13.54 -8.71
C GLY A 248 -16.60 14.09 -9.21
N THR A 249 -17.17 13.45 -10.23
CA THR A 249 -18.60 13.60 -10.56
C THR A 249 -19.44 13.11 -9.37
N LEU A 250 -20.70 13.53 -9.27
CA LEU A 250 -21.64 13.07 -8.23
C LEU A 250 -21.70 11.53 -8.13
N GLN A 251 -21.45 10.79 -9.23
CA GLN A 251 -21.38 9.33 -9.23
C GLN A 251 -20.20 8.78 -8.42
N SER A 252 -19.00 9.34 -8.55
CA SER A 252 -17.85 8.87 -7.78
C SER A 252 -17.97 9.15 -6.27
N ARG A 253 -18.64 10.25 -5.87
CA ARG A 253 -18.90 10.53 -4.46
C ARG A 253 -19.97 9.62 -3.83
N LYS A 254 -20.73 8.86 -4.64
CA LYS A 254 -21.59 7.79 -4.10
C LYS A 254 -20.76 6.69 -3.43
N PHE A 255 -19.56 6.37 -3.93
CA PHE A 255 -18.70 5.39 -3.26
C PHE A 255 -18.32 5.85 -1.85
N GLU A 256 -18.04 7.15 -1.68
CA GLU A 256 -17.74 7.73 -0.37
C GLU A 256 -18.95 7.67 0.58
N ALA A 257 -20.15 8.01 0.11
CA ALA A 257 -21.35 8.06 0.93
C ALA A 257 -21.99 6.68 1.18
N GLU A 258 -21.83 5.74 0.27
CA GLU A 258 -22.57 4.49 0.24
C GLU A 258 -21.67 3.27 0.52
N ILE A 259 -20.50 3.19 -0.09
CA ILE A 259 -19.63 2.00 -0.01
C ILE A 259 -18.66 2.07 1.16
N ILE A 260 -18.05 3.22 1.46
CA ILE A 260 -17.15 3.36 2.63
C ILE A 260 -17.84 2.92 3.93
N PRO A 261 -19.11 3.32 4.23
CA PRO A 261 -19.82 2.83 5.41
C PRO A 261 -20.05 1.31 5.42
N GLU A 262 -20.28 0.69 4.27
CA GLU A 262 -20.42 -0.77 4.15
C GLU A 262 -19.10 -1.49 4.41
N LEU A 263 -17.99 -0.99 3.86
CA LEU A 263 -16.64 -1.50 4.11
C LEU A 263 -16.29 -1.41 5.60
N ARG A 264 -16.62 -0.29 6.24
CA ARG A 264 -16.45 -0.09 7.69
C ARG A 264 -17.21 -1.15 8.50
N LYS A 265 -18.48 -1.40 8.18
CA LYS A 265 -19.29 -2.42 8.88
C LYS A 265 -18.70 -3.82 8.79
N LYS A 266 -18.00 -4.12 7.69
CA LYS A 266 -17.32 -5.40 7.43
C LYS A 266 -15.84 -5.39 7.87
N GLU A 267 -15.38 -4.29 8.47
CA GLU A 267 -14.00 -4.08 8.91
C GLU A 267 -12.95 -4.28 7.80
N ILE A 268 -13.34 -3.94 6.57
CA ILE A 268 -12.49 -4.00 5.37
C ILE A 268 -11.67 -2.71 5.28
N ALA A 269 -10.37 -2.82 5.04
CA ALA A 269 -9.49 -1.66 4.88
C ALA A 269 -9.91 -0.81 3.68
N VAL A 270 -10.13 0.49 3.89
CA VAL A 270 -10.43 1.43 2.80
C VAL A 270 -9.14 2.08 2.35
N LEU A 271 -8.81 1.89 1.07
CA LEU A 271 -7.70 2.59 0.41
C LEU A 271 -8.30 3.63 -0.52
N GLY A 272 -7.82 4.87 -0.50
CA GLY A 272 -8.28 5.93 -1.39
C GLY A 272 -7.44 6.01 -2.66
N MET A 273 -8.09 6.32 -3.79
CA MET A 273 -7.43 6.61 -5.08
C MET A 273 -8.08 7.81 -5.77
N LYS A 274 -7.47 8.24 -6.89
CA LYS A 274 -7.99 9.29 -7.79
C LYS A 274 -8.15 10.68 -7.15
N GLY A 275 -7.39 10.99 -6.09
CA GLY A 275 -7.41 12.31 -5.45
C GLY A 275 -7.14 13.49 -6.39
N PHE A 276 -6.32 13.29 -7.43
CA PHE A 276 -6.04 14.28 -8.48
C PHE A 276 -6.98 14.19 -9.71
N GLY A 277 -8.04 13.36 -9.65
CA GLY A 277 -9.01 13.21 -10.74
C GLY A 277 -8.50 12.47 -11.97
N GLY A 278 -7.26 11.99 -11.98
CA GLY A 278 -6.68 11.24 -13.09
C GLY A 278 -6.05 12.06 -14.21
N ALA A 279 -6.12 13.38 -14.14
CA ALA A 279 -5.23 14.23 -14.92
C ALA A 279 -3.80 14.14 -14.36
N LYS A 280 -2.77 14.46 -15.15
CA LYS A 280 -1.42 14.78 -14.64
C LYS A 280 -1.57 15.97 -13.66
N ARG A 281 -1.85 15.63 -12.39
CA ARG A 281 -2.15 16.47 -11.21
C ARG A 281 -3.30 17.47 -11.32
N ALA A 282 -4.31 17.20 -12.15
CA ALA A 282 -5.31 18.20 -12.54
C ALA A 282 -4.65 19.46 -13.13
N ALA A 283 -3.70 19.22 -14.05
CA ALA A 283 -3.35 20.07 -15.20
C ALA A 283 -3.66 21.58 -15.03
N GLN A 284 -2.96 22.20 -14.07
CA GLN A 284 -2.50 23.59 -14.03
C GLN A 284 -3.52 24.74 -13.82
N LYS A 285 -4.61 24.55 -13.05
CA LYS A 285 -5.43 25.69 -12.55
C LYS A 285 -5.45 25.87 -11.02
N GLY A 286 -4.59 25.18 -10.27
CA GLY A 286 -4.48 25.34 -8.80
C GLY A 286 -5.66 24.75 -7.99
N LEU A 287 -6.55 24.02 -8.64
CA LEU A 287 -7.73 23.43 -8.01
C LEU A 287 -7.32 22.43 -6.92
N MET A 288 -6.33 21.58 -7.22
CA MET A 288 -5.85 20.52 -6.36
C MET A 288 -4.34 20.59 -6.14
N ASN A 289 -3.89 20.23 -4.94
CA ASN A 289 -2.49 20.03 -4.58
C ASN A 289 -2.39 18.86 -3.57
N ALA A 290 -1.17 18.42 -3.23
CA ALA A 290 -0.97 17.30 -2.31
C ALA A 290 -1.70 17.51 -0.97
N GLU A 291 -1.61 18.71 -0.38
CA GLU A 291 -2.29 19.02 0.89
C GLU A 291 -3.82 18.83 0.78
N LYS A 292 -4.46 19.42 -0.23
CA LYS A 292 -5.91 19.31 -0.43
C LYS A 292 -6.35 17.86 -0.64
N VAL A 293 -5.62 17.09 -1.46
CA VAL A 293 -5.92 15.67 -1.68
C VAL A 293 -5.85 14.89 -0.38
N VAL A 294 -4.73 15.03 0.34
CA VAL A 294 -4.48 14.23 1.54
C VAL A 294 -5.42 14.64 2.66
N ARG A 295 -5.62 15.94 2.91
CA ARG A 295 -6.57 16.41 3.93
C ARG A 295 -8.01 16.03 3.62
N TYR A 296 -8.41 16.01 2.35
CA TYR A 296 -9.72 15.52 1.94
C TYR A 296 -9.85 14.02 2.14
N ALA A 297 -8.93 13.21 1.62
CA ALA A 297 -9.02 11.75 1.72
C ALA A 297 -8.99 11.27 3.18
N LEU A 298 -8.08 11.82 3.99
CA LEU A 298 -7.90 11.43 5.39
C LEU A 298 -8.98 11.98 6.33
N SER A 299 -9.88 12.83 5.83
CA SER A 299 -11.06 13.29 6.57
C SER A 299 -12.07 12.17 6.81
N TYR A 300 -12.03 11.11 6.00
CA TYR A 300 -12.70 9.85 6.25
C TYR A 300 -11.81 9.03 7.20
N PRO A 301 -12.24 8.77 8.46
CA PRO A 301 -11.45 7.99 9.40
C PRO A 301 -11.17 6.56 8.90
N GLU A 302 -12.06 6.03 8.05
CA GLU A 302 -11.99 4.70 7.46
C GLU A 302 -10.85 4.55 6.44
N VAL A 303 -10.47 5.64 5.76
CA VAL A 303 -9.40 5.63 4.75
C VAL A 303 -8.06 5.45 5.44
N CYS A 304 -7.47 4.26 5.35
CA CYS A 304 -6.19 3.97 6.01
C CYS A 304 -4.98 4.45 5.20
N THR A 305 -5.09 4.50 3.87
CA THR A 305 -4.07 5.06 2.98
C THR A 305 -4.71 5.73 1.77
N GLN A 306 -4.14 6.83 1.28
CA GLN A 306 -4.48 7.44 0.00
C GLN A 306 -3.33 7.22 -0.98
N VAL A 307 -3.56 6.47 -2.06
CA VAL A 307 -2.58 6.28 -3.13
C VAL A 307 -2.40 7.60 -3.90
N ILE A 308 -1.14 8.04 -4.01
CA ILE A 308 -0.73 9.27 -4.68
C ILE A 308 0.24 8.93 -5.82
N GLY A 309 -0.02 9.50 -6.99
CA GLY A 309 0.88 9.41 -8.15
C GLY A 309 2.11 10.30 -8.00
N ILE A 310 3.30 9.72 -8.01
CA ILE A 310 4.58 10.41 -7.86
C ILE A 310 5.55 9.92 -8.93
N ASP A 311 5.97 10.84 -9.80
CA ASP A 311 6.89 10.62 -10.93
C ASP A 311 8.15 11.52 -10.89
N GLU A 312 8.24 12.42 -9.91
CA GLU A 312 9.40 13.29 -9.64
C GLU A 312 9.69 13.36 -8.13
N LEU A 313 10.98 13.46 -7.76
CA LEU A 313 11.42 13.47 -6.37
C LEU A 313 10.79 14.59 -5.51
N LYS A 314 10.65 15.81 -6.05
CA LYS A 314 10.09 16.96 -5.32
C LYS A 314 8.68 16.70 -4.78
N TYR A 315 7.93 15.83 -5.44
CA TYR A 315 6.56 15.52 -5.06
C TYR A 315 6.46 14.52 -3.89
N VAL A 316 7.55 13.80 -3.59
CA VAL A 316 7.62 12.96 -2.39
C VAL A 316 7.56 13.86 -1.15
N GLU A 317 8.35 14.93 -1.14
CA GLU A 317 8.35 15.91 -0.05
C GLU A 317 6.98 16.58 0.11
N GLU A 318 6.37 17.07 -0.99
CA GLU A 318 5.04 17.66 -0.95
C GLU A 318 3.98 16.71 -0.35
N ALA A 319 4.02 15.44 -0.75
CA ALA A 319 3.09 14.43 -0.24
C ALA A 319 3.35 14.12 1.24
N ALA A 320 4.61 13.98 1.65
CA ALA A 320 4.97 13.72 3.05
C ALA A 320 4.58 14.88 3.98
N LEU A 321 4.83 16.13 3.57
CA LEU A 321 4.40 17.32 4.31
C LEU A 321 2.87 17.41 4.39
N ALA A 322 2.16 17.06 3.31
CA ALA A 322 0.71 17.00 3.29
C ALA A 322 0.15 15.95 4.27
N ALA A 323 0.80 14.80 4.41
CA ALA A 323 0.40 13.74 5.34
C ALA A 323 0.49 14.14 6.82
N GLY A 324 1.33 15.13 7.15
CA GLY A 324 1.41 15.72 8.49
C GLY A 324 0.34 16.77 8.79
N LYS A 325 -0.46 17.19 7.80
CA LYS A 325 -1.49 18.22 8.00
C LYS A 325 -2.76 17.64 8.61
N THR A 326 -3.46 18.46 9.38
CA THR A 326 -4.77 18.11 9.95
C THR A 326 -5.77 17.79 8.85
N PRO A 327 -6.40 16.59 8.83
CA PRO A 327 -7.48 16.29 7.90
C PRO A 327 -8.62 17.31 8.00
N MET A 328 -9.36 17.49 6.90
CA MET A 328 -10.56 18.32 6.93
C MET A 328 -11.59 17.74 7.92
N ASN A 329 -12.33 18.59 8.61
CA ASN A 329 -13.56 18.15 9.26
C ASN A 329 -14.70 17.97 8.23
N GLU A 330 -15.83 17.42 8.68
CA GLU A 330 -16.99 17.15 7.81
C GLU A 330 -17.45 18.39 7.03
N LYS A 331 -17.58 19.54 7.71
CA LYS A 331 -18.04 20.78 7.09
C LYS A 331 -17.03 21.27 6.05
N GLU A 332 -15.75 21.32 6.40
CA GLU A 332 -14.66 21.71 5.49
C GLU A 332 -14.61 20.82 4.24
N ARG A 333 -14.77 19.51 4.43
CA ARG A 333 -14.82 18.53 3.34
C ARG A 333 -15.98 18.80 2.39
N GLN A 334 -17.18 19.01 2.93
CA GLN A 334 -18.38 19.30 2.15
C GLN A 334 -18.25 20.63 1.40
N ASP A 335 -17.81 21.69 2.08
CA ASP A 335 -17.59 23.00 1.49
C ASP A 335 -16.55 22.92 0.35
N PHE A 336 -15.47 22.16 0.55
CA PHE A 336 -14.42 21.98 -0.44
C PHE A 336 -14.89 21.18 -1.66
N ALA A 337 -15.67 20.10 -1.47
CA ALA A 337 -16.27 19.35 -2.57
C ALA A 337 -17.22 20.23 -3.39
N GLN A 338 -18.09 21.00 -2.73
CA GLN A 338 -18.99 21.93 -3.42
C GLN A 338 -18.25 23.04 -4.15
N TRP A 339 -17.14 23.53 -3.58
CA TRP A 339 -16.28 24.49 -4.26
C TRP A 339 -15.64 23.87 -5.52
N CYS A 340 -15.13 22.63 -5.43
CA CYS A 340 -14.61 21.92 -6.59
C CYS A 340 -15.66 21.79 -7.70
N ASP A 341 -16.91 21.46 -7.34
CA ASP A 341 -18.02 21.39 -8.30
C ASP A 341 -18.26 22.73 -9.01
N ARG A 342 -18.33 23.83 -8.25
CA ARG A 342 -18.51 25.20 -8.82
C ARG A 342 -17.37 25.61 -9.74
N MET A 343 -16.17 25.11 -9.50
CA MET A 343 -14.99 25.37 -10.34
C MET A 343 -14.87 24.42 -11.55
N GLY A 344 -15.90 23.59 -11.80
CA GLY A 344 -15.91 22.63 -12.90
C GLY A 344 -15.04 21.40 -12.64
N GLY A 345 -14.89 20.98 -11.38
CA GLY A 345 -14.07 19.85 -10.94
C GLY A 345 -14.28 18.56 -11.74
N ALA A 346 -15.54 18.29 -12.11
CA ALA A 346 -15.92 17.14 -12.93
C ALA A 346 -15.15 17.05 -14.27
N ALA A 347 -14.80 18.19 -14.88
CA ALA A 347 -14.01 18.21 -16.12
C ALA A 347 -12.57 17.71 -15.92
N TYR A 348 -12.06 17.76 -14.68
CA TYR A 348 -10.72 17.29 -14.32
C TYR A 348 -10.72 15.83 -13.82
N ALA A 349 -11.90 15.24 -13.58
CA ALA A 349 -12.07 13.87 -13.15
C ALA A 349 -12.05 12.88 -14.34
N MET A 350 -11.01 12.95 -15.17
CA MET A 350 -10.85 12.12 -16.37
C MET A 350 -10.94 10.62 -16.08
N HIS A 351 -10.44 10.19 -14.91
CA HIS A 351 -10.44 8.77 -14.53
C HIS A 351 -11.70 8.32 -13.77
N CYS A 352 -12.66 9.23 -13.53
CA CYS A 352 -13.94 8.94 -12.88
C CYS A 352 -15.13 9.13 -13.84
N GLN A 353 -14.88 9.19 -15.16
CA GLN A 353 -15.93 9.26 -16.17
C GLN A 353 -16.49 7.86 -16.47
N PRO A 354 -17.78 7.74 -16.84
CA PRO A 354 -18.35 6.48 -17.29
C PRO A 354 -17.51 5.84 -18.41
N GLY A 355 -17.22 4.54 -18.29
CA GLY A 355 -16.45 3.78 -19.29
C GLY A 355 -14.93 3.96 -19.22
N HIS A 356 -14.39 4.77 -18.30
CA HIS A 356 -12.94 4.89 -18.14
C HIS A 356 -12.32 3.64 -17.51
N ARG A 357 -11.25 3.13 -18.12
CA ARG A 357 -10.42 2.03 -17.60
C ARG A 357 -9.00 2.48 -17.28
N ASP A 358 -8.55 2.15 -16.07
CA ASP A 358 -7.19 2.40 -15.65
C ASP A 358 -6.22 1.62 -16.56
N GLY A 359 -5.21 2.29 -17.11
CA GLY A 359 -4.27 1.70 -18.08
C GLY A 359 -4.80 1.59 -19.52
N GLY A 360 -6.05 1.98 -19.80
CA GLY A 360 -6.71 1.89 -21.12
C GLY A 360 -6.16 2.82 -22.23
N GLY A 361 -5.06 3.53 -21.98
CA GLY A 361 -4.38 4.41 -22.94
C GLY A 361 -2.96 3.97 -23.32
N CYS A 362 -2.52 2.76 -22.93
CA CYS A 362 -1.14 2.30 -23.15
C CYS A 362 -0.82 1.82 -24.58
N GLY A 363 -1.70 2.11 -25.55
CA GLY A 363 -1.57 1.70 -26.96
C GLY A 363 -0.83 2.67 -27.88
N SER A 364 -0.31 3.81 -27.38
CA SER A 364 0.49 4.70 -28.21
C SER A 364 1.53 5.46 -27.36
N VAL A 365 2.62 4.77 -27.06
CA VAL A 365 3.92 5.44 -26.92
C VAL A 365 4.81 4.76 -27.97
N ALA A 366 4.67 5.23 -29.20
CA ALA A 366 5.68 5.03 -30.23
C ALA A 366 6.78 6.07 -30.04
#